data_AF-A0A662HJE3-F1
#
_entry.id   AF-A0A662HJE3-F1
#
_cell.length_a   1.000
_cell.length_b   1.000
_cell.length_c   1.000
_cell.angle_alpha   90.00
_cell.angle_beta   90.00
_cell.angle_gamma   90.00
#
_symmetry.space_group_name_H-M   'P 1'
#
loop_
_entity.id
_entity.type
_entity.pdbx_description
1 polymer ?
#
loop_
_entity_poly.entity_id
_entity_poly.type
_entity_poly.pdbx_seq_one_letter_code
_entity_poly.pdbx_strand_id
1 'polypeptide(L)'
;QDHIHTNVKRRYFIIKGRQCIPTPLGVALIDSLERYVPEIVKPEVRGSMEKELKMIQMGLSDPQKVFYDMRHRFLKYFEKFEKARVHISNALINALYKLYQGVSVEKRSSTGFVRASELVEKEEL
;
A
#
# COMPACT_ATOMS: atom_id res chain seq x y z
N GLN A 1 -7.07 3.29 -13.67
CA GLN A 1 -6.24 2.36 -12.88
C GLN A 1 -7.09 1.82 -11.74
N ASP A 2 -7.20 0.51 -11.58
CA ASP A 2 -8.07 -0.09 -10.56
C ASP A 2 -7.31 -0.21 -9.21
N HIS A 3 -7.57 0.74 -8.31
CA HIS A 3 -6.98 0.81 -6.98
C HIS A 3 -7.45 -0.35 -6.08
N ILE A 4 -8.67 -0.85 -6.28
CA ILE A 4 -9.22 -1.97 -5.51
C ILE A 4 -8.52 -3.26 -5.90
N HIS A 5 -8.43 -3.56 -7.19
CA HIS A 5 -7.72 -4.75 -7.68
C HIS A 5 -6.26 -4.80 -7.21
N THR A 6 -5.57 -3.65 -7.21
CA THR A 6 -4.19 -3.55 -6.75
C THR A 6 -4.02 -3.96 -5.28
N ASN A 7 -4.93 -3.51 -4.40
CA ASN A 7 -4.87 -3.82 -2.98
C ASN A 7 -5.23 -5.29 -2.68
N VAL A 8 -6.15 -5.88 -3.45
CA VAL A 8 -6.44 -7.32 -3.40
C VAL A 8 -5.22 -8.14 -3.79
N LYS A 9 -4.58 -7.81 -4.93
CA LYS A 9 -3.37 -8.51 -5.40
C LYS A 9 -2.22 -8.44 -4.38
N ARG A 10 -2.11 -7.33 -3.64
CA ARG A 10 -1.12 -7.13 -2.57
C ARG A 10 -1.51 -7.74 -1.23
N ARG A 11 -2.66 -8.42 -1.14
CA ARG A 11 -3.19 -9.07 0.07
C ARG A 11 -3.42 -8.10 1.23
N TYR A 12 -3.74 -6.83 0.97
CA TYR A 12 -4.14 -5.91 2.04
C TYR A 12 -5.59 -6.16 2.48
N PHE A 13 -6.45 -6.58 1.56
CA PHE A 13 -7.78 -7.10 1.89
C PHE A 13 -8.17 -8.18 0.87
N ILE A 14 -9.19 -8.96 1.21
CA ILE A 14 -9.84 -9.91 0.31
C ILE A 14 -11.29 -9.46 0.06
N ILE A 15 -11.91 -9.96 -1.01
CA ILE A 15 -13.32 -9.73 -1.28
C ILE A 15 -14.08 -11.03 -0.98
N LYS A 16 -15.03 -10.99 -0.04
CA LYS A 16 -15.97 -12.09 0.23
C LYS A 16 -17.39 -11.53 0.21
N GLY A 17 -18.29 -12.11 -0.58
CA GLY A 17 -19.68 -11.66 -0.63
C GLY A 17 -19.86 -10.17 -0.90
N ARG A 18 -19.06 -9.59 -1.82
CA ARG A 18 -19.02 -8.15 -2.15
C ARG A 18 -18.52 -7.22 -1.03
N GLN A 19 -17.98 -7.77 0.06
CA GLN A 19 -17.38 -7.00 1.15
C GLN A 19 -15.86 -7.08 1.08
N CYS A 20 -15.19 -5.95 1.32
CA CYS A 20 -13.74 -5.89 1.49
C CYS A 20 -13.40 -6.22 2.94
N ILE A 21 -12.73 -7.34 3.17
CA ILE A 21 -12.31 -7.79 4.49
C ILE A 21 -10.79 -7.60 4.63
N PRO A 22 -10.32 -6.72 5.53
CA PRO A 22 -8.90 -6.46 5.68
C PRO A 22 -8.17 -7.71 6.21
N THR A 23 -6.96 -7.95 5.68
CA THR A 23 -6.09 -9.01 6.20
C THR A 23 -5.28 -8.50 7.40
N PRO A 24 -4.64 -9.37 8.18
CA PRO A 24 -3.68 -8.93 9.21
C PRO A 24 -2.61 -7.97 8.67
N LEU A 25 -2.14 -8.20 7.44
CA LEU A 25 -1.17 -7.32 6.77
C LEU A 25 -1.77 -5.95 6.45
N GLY A 26 -3.00 -5.91 5.92
CA GLY A 26 -3.68 -4.66 5.62
C GLY A 26 -3.95 -3.82 6.87
N VAL A 27 -4.41 -4.45 7.95
CA VAL A 27 -4.62 -3.78 9.24
C VAL A 27 -3.30 -3.22 9.78
N ALA A 28 -2.25 -4.05 9.84
CA ALA A 28 -0.96 -3.59 10.35
C ALA A 28 -0.36 -2.46 9.50
N LEU A 29 -0.56 -2.49 8.18
CA LEU A 29 -0.12 -1.42 7.29
C LEU A 29 -0.87 -0.11 7.58
N ILE A 30 -2.21 -0.12 7.57
CA ILE A 30 -2.97 1.12 7.76
C ILE A 30 -2.76 1.69 9.16
N ASP A 31 -2.77 0.86 10.21
CA ASP A 31 -2.55 1.29 11.60
C ASP A 31 -1.17 1.91 11.79
N SER A 32 -0.14 1.32 11.15
CA SER A 32 1.23 1.84 11.23
C SER A 32 1.36 3.18 10.51
N LEU A 33 0.78 3.30 9.32
CA LEU A 33 0.84 4.54 8.56
C LEU A 33 0.03 5.64 9.22
N GLU A 34 -1.16 5.35 9.74
CA GLU A 34 -1.99 6.30 10.48
C GLU A 34 -1.28 6.80 11.74
N ARG A 35 -0.57 5.91 12.46
CA ARG A 35 0.18 6.28 13.66
C ARG A 35 1.39 7.17 13.37
N TYR A 36 2.19 6.82 12.38
CA TYR A 36 3.51 7.45 12.19
C TYR A 36 3.55 8.53 11.09
N VAL A 37 2.70 8.41 10.08
CA VAL A 37 2.64 9.30 8.92
C VAL A 37 1.18 9.49 8.47
N PRO A 38 0.31 10.05 9.32
CA PRO A 38 -1.14 10.11 9.05
C PRO A 38 -1.50 10.85 7.77
N GLU A 39 -0.64 11.75 7.28
CA GLU A 39 -0.91 12.51 6.06
C GLU A 39 -1.04 11.64 4.81
N ILE A 40 -0.32 10.51 4.72
CA ILE A 40 -0.35 9.68 3.52
C ILE A 40 -1.56 8.75 3.41
N VAL A 41 -2.35 8.62 4.49
CA VAL A 41 -3.58 7.82 4.52
C VAL A 41 -4.84 8.67 4.42
N LYS A 42 -4.72 10.00 4.50
CA LYS A 42 -5.83 10.94 4.43
C LYS A 42 -6.34 11.12 2.99
N PRO A 43 -7.63 10.89 2.72
CA PRO A 43 -8.19 11.08 1.38
C PRO A 43 -8.09 12.54 0.90
N GLU A 44 -8.07 13.51 1.82
CA GLU A 44 -7.96 14.94 1.50
C GLU A 44 -6.64 15.28 0.81
N VAL A 45 -5.54 14.60 1.17
CA VAL A 45 -4.24 14.80 0.53
C VAL A 45 -4.30 14.35 -0.91
N ARG A 46 -4.88 13.18 -1.17
CA ARG A 46 -5.09 12.68 -2.54
C ARG A 46 -6.04 13.58 -3.33
N GLY A 47 -7.14 14.01 -2.73
CA GLY A 47 -8.11 14.91 -3.37
C GLY A 47 -7.49 16.25 -3.76
N SER A 48 -6.63 16.81 -2.92
CA SER A 48 -5.89 18.05 -3.25
C SER A 48 -4.97 17.84 -4.45
N MET A 49 -4.25 16.72 -4.52
CA MET A 49 -3.38 16.42 -5.66
C MET A 49 -4.17 16.26 -6.96
N GLU A 50 -5.29 15.54 -6.93
CA GLU A 50 -6.15 15.37 -8.10
C GLU A 50 -6.71 16.71 -8.59
N LYS A 51 -7.06 17.61 -7.66
CA LYS A 51 -7.48 18.97 -8.00
C LYS A 51 -6.35 19.77 -8.66
N GLU A 52 -5.14 19.75 -8.10
CA GLU A 52 -3.97 20.43 -8.68
C GLU A 52 -3.66 19.93 -10.10
N LEU A 53 -3.73 18.61 -10.32
CA LEU A 53 -3.57 17.99 -11.65
C LEU A 53 -4.67 18.42 -12.62
N LYS A 54 -5.91 18.54 -12.16
CA LYS A 54 -7.03 19.04 -12.98
C LYS A 54 -6.83 20.50 -13.37
N MET A 55 -6.29 21.33 -12.47
CA MET A 55 -6.00 22.74 -12.78
C MET A 55 -4.90 22.86 -13.84
N ILE A 56 -3.87 21.99 -13.81
CA ILE A 56 -2.89 21.89 -14.90
C ILE A 56 -3.57 21.58 -16.22
N GLN A 57 -4.45 20.57 -16.25
CA GLN A 57 -5.17 20.18 -17.46
C GLN A 57 -6.00 21.33 -18.04
N MET A 58 -6.56 22.19 -17.19
CA MET A 58 -7.32 23.37 -17.59
C MET A 58 -6.46 24.58 -17.99
N GLY A 59 -5.13 24.48 -17.89
CA GLY A 59 -4.21 25.61 -18.13
C GLY A 59 -4.23 26.67 -17.02
N LEU A 60 -4.81 26.34 -15.85
CA LEU A 60 -4.98 27.25 -14.71
C LEU A 60 -3.87 27.12 -13.66
N SER A 61 -2.89 26.25 -13.88
CA SER A 61 -1.76 26.07 -12.97
C SER A 61 -0.51 25.66 -13.74
N ASP A 62 0.64 26.17 -13.32
CA ASP A 62 1.94 25.81 -13.87
C ASP A 62 2.35 24.39 -13.45
N PRO A 63 2.58 23.45 -14.39
CA PRO A 63 3.02 22.10 -14.09
C PRO A 63 4.29 22.03 -13.25
N GLN A 64 5.26 22.92 -13.48
CA GLN A 64 6.55 22.88 -12.78
C GLN A 64 6.39 23.25 -11.32
N LYS A 65 5.66 24.34 -11.04
CA LYS A 65 5.32 24.73 -9.68
C LYS A 65 4.56 23.63 -8.95
N VAL A 66 3.52 23.07 -9.57
CA VAL A 66 2.71 22.00 -8.96
C VAL A 66 3.55 20.75 -8.65
N PHE A 67 4.47 20.37 -9.55
CA PHE A 67 5.41 19.27 -9.30
C PHE A 67 6.33 19.56 -8.10
N TYR A 68 6.92 20.75 -8.04
CA TYR A 68 7.82 21.13 -6.94
C TYR A 68 7.10 21.12 -5.59
N ASP A 69 5.90 21.71 -5.53
CA ASP A 69 5.08 21.77 -4.32
C ASP A 69 4.66 20.37 -3.85
N MET A 70 4.21 19.51 -4.77
CA MET A 70 3.91 18.11 -4.46
C MET A 70 5.13 17.35 -3.94
N ARG A 71 6.25 17.43 -4.67
CA ARG A 71 7.50 16.75 -4.27
C ARG A 71 7.94 17.19 -2.88
N HIS A 72 7.92 18.49 -2.59
CA HIS A 72 8.33 19.01 -1.30
C HIS A 72 7.43 18.52 -0.15
N ARG A 73 6.11 18.45 -0.35
CA ARG A 73 5.19 17.87 0.63
C ARG A 73 5.48 16.39 0.89
N PHE A 74 5.63 15.59 -0.18
CA PHE A 74 5.87 14.16 -0.05
C PHE A 74 7.24 13.82 0.54
N LEU A 75 8.27 14.63 0.29
CA LEU A 75 9.57 14.47 0.95
C LEU A 75 9.46 14.62 2.47
N LYS A 76 8.68 15.59 2.96
CA LYS A 76 8.43 15.72 4.41
C LYS A 76 7.74 14.50 5.00
N TYR A 77 6.77 13.92 4.28
CA TYR A 77 6.10 12.69 4.72
C TYR A 77 7.07 11.50 4.72
N PHE A 78 7.92 11.42 3.70
CA PHE A 78 8.94 10.38 3.60
C PHE A 78 9.97 10.48 4.73
N GLU A 79 10.41 11.68 5.11
CA GLU A 79 11.29 11.88 6.27
C GLU A 79 10.65 11.39 7.58
N LYS A 80 9.34 11.62 7.78
CA LYS A 80 8.61 11.07 8.94
C LYS A 80 8.56 9.54 8.89
N PHE A 81 8.29 8.97 7.70
CA PHE A 81 8.29 7.53 7.48
C PHE A 81 9.63 6.90 7.84
N GLU A 82 10.74 7.47 7.35
CA GLU A 82 12.08 6.95 7.60
C GLU A 82 12.44 6.93 9.09
N LYS A 83 12.04 7.95 9.84
CA LYS A 83 12.22 7.98 11.31
C LYS A 83 11.46 6.86 12.03
N ALA A 84 10.34 6.40 11.47
CA ALA A 84 9.51 5.33 12.04
C ALA A 84 9.75 3.96 11.38
N ARG A 85 10.67 3.86 10.41
CA ARG A 85 10.87 2.68 9.53
C ARG A 85 10.99 1.37 10.30
N VAL A 86 11.72 1.35 11.42
CA VAL A 86 11.91 0.14 12.24
C VAL A 86 10.60 -0.30 12.88
N HIS A 87 9.81 0.63 13.43
CA HIS A 87 8.52 0.31 14.04
C HIS A 87 7.52 -0.20 13.01
N ILE A 88 7.44 0.45 11.85
CA ILE A 88 6.58 0.03 10.74
C ILE A 88 6.99 -1.37 10.25
N SER A 89 8.29 -1.57 10.00
CA SER A 89 8.82 -2.87 9.55
C SER A 89 8.48 -4.01 10.52
N ASN A 90 8.67 -3.78 11.83
CA ASN A 90 8.36 -4.79 12.84
C ASN A 90 6.87 -5.15 12.87
N ALA A 91 5.98 -4.16 12.75
CA ALA A 91 4.54 -4.40 12.68
C ALA A 91 4.16 -5.23 11.45
N LEU A 92 4.73 -4.91 10.29
CA LEU A 92 4.48 -5.63 9.04
C LEU A 92 5.04 -7.05 9.07
N ILE A 93 6.24 -7.28 9.59
CA ILE A 93 6.85 -8.62 9.73
C ILE A 93 5.95 -9.50 10.62
N ASN A 94 5.51 -8.99 11.76
CA ASN A 94 4.61 -9.73 12.65
C ASN A 94 3.26 -10.05 11.98
N ALA A 95 2.74 -9.12 11.19
CA ALA A 95 1.51 -9.32 10.43
C ALA A 95 1.67 -10.35 9.30
N LEU A 96 2.83 -10.37 8.63
CA LEU A 96 3.16 -11.38 7.63
C LEU A 96 3.23 -12.77 8.27
N TYR A 97 3.89 -12.92 9.42
CA TYR A 97 3.89 -14.20 10.13
C TYR A 97 2.46 -14.66 10.42
N LYS A 98 1.58 -13.78 10.92
CA LYS A 98 0.16 -14.12 11.14
C LYS A 98 -0.59 -14.48 9.86
N LEU A 99 -0.30 -13.79 8.74
CA LEU A 99 -0.94 -14.04 7.45
C LEU A 99 -0.53 -15.40 6.85
N TYR A 100 0.71 -15.84 7.10
CA TYR A 100 1.27 -17.07 6.54
C TYR A 100 1.37 -18.24 7.54
N GLN A 101 1.10 -18.03 8.83
CA GLN A 101 0.95 -19.13 9.80
C GLN A 101 -0.26 -19.98 9.38
N GLY A 102 0.00 -21.22 8.95
CA GLY A 102 -0.96 -22.11 8.30
C GLY A 102 -0.64 -22.42 6.83
N VAL A 103 0.37 -21.77 6.24
CA VAL A 103 0.89 -22.07 4.90
C VAL A 103 2.16 -22.91 5.05
N SER A 104 2.14 -24.16 4.59
CA SER A 104 3.33 -25.00 4.48
C SER A 104 4.30 -24.37 3.49
N VAL A 105 5.39 -23.79 4.00
CA VAL A 105 6.50 -23.34 3.15
C VAL A 105 7.31 -24.58 2.77
N GLU A 106 7.11 -25.10 1.56
CA GLU A 106 8.07 -26.06 0.99
C GLU A 106 9.43 -25.39 0.92
N LYS A 107 10.41 -25.92 1.67
CA LYS A 107 11.82 -25.56 1.48
C LYS A 107 12.25 -26.06 0.10
N ARG A 108 12.33 -25.15 -0.89
CA ARG A 108 13.11 -25.43 -2.10
C ARG A 108 14.52 -24.88 -1.95
N SER A 109 15.46 -25.76 -2.29
CA SER A 109 16.91 -25.56 -2.21
C SER A 109 17.35 -24.29 -2.95
N SER A 110 18.36 -23.66 -2.37
CA SER A 110 19.06 -22.46 -2.81
C SER A 110 19.33 -22.39 -4.32
N THR A 111 18.55 -21.61 -5.05
CA THR A 111 18.97 -20.63 -6.07
C THR A 111 17.73 -20.10 -6.79
N GLY A 112 17.60 -18.77 -6.85
CA GLY A 112 16.64 -18.11 -7.74
C GLY A 112 15.42 -17.49 -7.04
N PHE A 113 15.32 -16.18 -7.17
CA PHE A 113 14.17 -15.36 -6.80
C PHE A 113 12.94 -15.81 -7.62
N VAL A 114 11.88 -16.34 -6.99
CA VAL A 114 10.66 -16.77 -7.70
C VAL A 114 9.52 -15.75 -7.50
N ARG A 115 8.90 -15.35 -8.61
CA ARG A 115 7.75 -14.43 -8.70
C ARG A 115 6.50 -15.02 -8.05
N ALA A 116 5.77 -14.18 -7.32
CA ALA A 116 4.49 -14.51 -6.68
C ALA A 116 3.30 -14.62 -7.66
N SER A 117 3.47 -15.30 -8.80
CA SER A 117 2.44 -15.45 -9.84
C SER A 117 1.79 -16.84 -9.94
N GLU A 118 2.09 -17.80 -9.07
CA GLU A 118 1.58 -19.18 -9.20
C GLU A 118 0.67 -19.61 -8.04
N LEU A 119 -0.30 -18.77 -7.66
CA LEU A 119 -1.41 -19.19 -6.78
C LEU A 119 -2.74 -18.84 -7.43
N VAL A 120 -3.04 -19.51 -8.54
CA VAL A 120 -4.41 -19.74 -8.99
C VAL A 120 -4.44 -21.18 -9.45
N GLU A 121 -5.07 -22.07 -8.67
CA GLU A 121 -5.95 -23.09 -9.23
C GLU A 121 -6.83 -23.74 -8.15
N LYS A 122 -8.11 -23.82 -8.51
CA LYS A 122 -9.15 -24.81 -8.13
C LYS A 122 -9.67 -24.82 -6.70
N GLU A 123 -10.86 -24.22 -6.55
CA GLU A 123 -11.97 -24.90 -5.88
C GLU A 123 -13.24 -24.65 -6.70
N GLU A 124 -13.75 -25.74 -7.30
CA GLU A 124 -15.09 -25.87 -7.83
C GLU A 124 -16.07 -25.97 -6.65
N LEU A 125 -17.07 -25.08 -6.59
CA LEU A 125 -18.52 -25.36 -6.55
C LEU A 125 -19.31 -24.04 -6.48
#